data_AF-A0A1M6ZAZ2-F1
#
_entry.id   AF-A0A1M6ZAZ2-F1
#
_cell.length_a   1.000
_cell.length_b   1.000
_cell.length_c   1.000
_cell.angle_alpha   90.00
_cell.angle_beta   90.00
_cell.angle_gamma   90.00
#
_symmetry.space_group_name_H-M   'P 1'
#
loop_
_entity.id
_entity.type
_entity.pdbx_description
1 polymer ?
#
loop_
_entity_poly.entity_id
_entity_poly.type
_entity_poly.pdbx_seq_one_letter_code
_entity_poly.pdbx_strand_id
1 'polypeptide(L)'
;MQVHRRRDSRTAILTELLAFHLENDARIGEHRNGSPSSPGSSTKANGRTSSRTSCARPPIADRAPTLAGTALLALTATVPGQASAAGNTAYFTMRDITGSNFTVAITNPDTIREARDIVASGDRKIIIGRIVKSAAAYNAPWDFHYNPDTIQFADQGIEVCDATTPYVEDHLDEAGGAFLPGLYWCNWTGRLIAEVSR
;
A
#
# COMPACT_ATOMS: atom_id res chain seq x y z
N MET A 1 -63.01 -20.93 18.44
CA MET A 1 -62.22 -21.76 17.52
C MET A 1 -61.62 -20.83 16.47
N GLN A 2 -60.40 -20.35 16.69
CA GLN A 2 -59.80 -19.23 15.93
C GLN A 2 -58.43 -19.70 15.41
N VAL A 3 -58.35 -19.93 14.10
CA VAL A 3 -57.16 -20.46 13.43
C VAL A 3 -56.28 -19.30 12.98
N HIS A 4 -55.14 -19.13 13.64
CA HIS A 4 -54.05 -18.24 13.24
C HIS A 4 -53.39 -18.79 11.97
N ARG A 5 -53.57 -18.14 10.82
CA ARG A 5 -52.69 -18.36 9.65
C ARG A 5 -51.43 -17.50 9.79
N ARG A 6 -50.31 -18.14 10.09
CA ARG A 6 -48.97 -17.56 9.84
C ARG A 6 -48.82 -17.39 8.32
N ARG A 7 -48.59 -16.16 7.85
CA ARG A 7 -48.08 -15.91 6.49
C ARG A 7 -46.56 -16.08 6.52
N ASP A 8 -46.07 -16.95 5.66
CA ASP A 8 -44.67 -17.33 5.50
C ASP A 8 -43.89 -16.18 4.84
N SER A 9 -42.91 -15.61 5.55
CA SER A 9 -42.07 -14.48 5.11
C SER A 9 -41.03 -14.85 4.04
N ARG A 10 -41.03 -16.09 3.55
CA ARG A 10 -40.00 -16.61 2.64
C ARG A 10 -40.28 -16.34 1.15
N THR A 11 -41.51 -16.00 0.79
CA THR A 11 -41.88 -15.77 -0.62
C THR A 11 -41.68 -14.32 -1.07
N ALA A 12 -41.55 -13.36 -0.16
CA ALA A 12 -41.39 -11.95 -0.51
C ALA A 12 -39.96 -11.59 -0.99
N ILE A 13 -38.93 -12.33 -0.57
CA ILE A 13 -37.53 -12.02 -0.90
C ILE A 13 -37.17 -12.50 -2.32
N LEU A 14 -37.83 -13.55 -2.83
CA LEU A 14 -37.48 -14.09 -4.15
C LEU A 14 -37.97 -13.22 -5.32
N THR A 15 -38.95 -12.34 -5.12
CA THR A 15 -39.50 -11.52 -6.21
C THR A 15 -38.70 -10.22 -6.43
N GLU A 16 -38.04 -9.68 -5.42
CA GLU A 16 -37.20 -8.47 -5.60
C GLU A 16 -35.83 -8.77 -6.24
N LEU A 17 -35.29 -9.98 -6.09
CA LEU A 17 -33.99 -10.33 -6.68
C LEU A 17 -34.02 -10.46 -8.21
N LEU A 18 -35.18 -10.76 -8.80
CA LEU A 18 -35.31 -10.93 -10.26
C LEU A 18 -35.46 -9.59 -11.02
N ALA A 19 -35.87 -8.52 -10.34
CA ALA A 19 -36.05 -7.20 -10.96
C ALA A 19 -34.73 -6.45 -11.16
N PHE A 20 -33.71 -6.70 -10.34
CA PHE A 20 -32.43 -5.99 -10.46
C PHE A 20 -31.51 -6.55 -11.56
N HIS A 21 -31.80 -7.74 -12.09
CA HIS A 21 -30.92 -8.42 -13.07
C HIS A 21 -31.26 -8.09 -14.53
N LEU A 22 -32.40 -7.44 -14.83
CA LEU A 22 -32.79 -7.10 -16.21
C LEU A 22 -32.48 -5.65 -16.61
N GLU A 23 -32.10 -4.77 -15.67
CA GLU A 23 -31.88 -3.33 -15.97
C GLU A 23 -30.42 -3.00 -16.37
N ASN A 24 -29.47 -3.95 -16.27
CA ASN A 24 -28.04 -3.67 -16.48
C ASN A 24 -27.51 -3.96 -17.90
N ASP A 25 -28.29 -4.59 -18.79
CA ASP A 25 -27.85 -4.98 -20.14
C ASP A 25 -27.90 -3.84 -21.19
N ALA A 26 -28.30 -2.61 -20.81
CA ALA A 26 -28.51 -1.50 -21.76
C ALA A 26 -27.37 -0.47 -21.85
N ARG A 27 -26.17 -0.72 -21.30
CA ARG A 27 -25.05 0.25 -21.29
C ARG A 27 -23.73 -0.23 -21.89
N ILE A 28 -23.76 -1.18 -22.81
CA ILE A 28 -22.59 -1.54 -23.63
C ILE A 28 -22.90 -1.25 -25.10
N GLY A 29 -22.68 0.00 -25.49
CA GLY A 29 -22.80 0.42 -26.88
C GLY A 29 -22.20 1.79 -27.07
N GLU A 30 -21.20 1.87 -27.95
CA GLU A 30 -20.73 3.09 -28.60
C GLU A 30 -19.77 3.99 -27.80
N HIS A 31 -18.46 3.87 -28.09
CA HIS A 31 -17.69 5.01 -28.61
C HIS A 31 -16.22 4.67 -28.98
N ARG A 32 -15.97 4.77 -30.29
CA ARG A 32 -14.85 5.49 -30.95
C ARG A 32 -13.45 4.86 -31.00
N ASN A 33 -13.21 4.28 -32.17
CA ASN A 33 -11.95 4.32 -32.92
C ASN A 33 -11.34 5.72 -32.94
N GLY A 34 -10.03 5.81 -32.68
CA GLY A 34 -9.26 7.05 -32.84
C GLY A 34 -7.79 6.86 -32.51
N SER A 35 -7.02 6.28 -33.44
CA SER A 35 -5.56 6.34 -33.43
C SER A 35 -5.09 7.79 -33.58
N PRO A 36 -4.11 8.26 -32.78
CA PRO A 36 -3.33 9.43 -33.14
C PRO A 36 -1.98 9.02 -33.71
N SER A 37 -1.77 9.46 -34.94
CA SER A 37 -0.54 9.47 -35.72
C SER A 37 0.59 10.19 -34.97
N SER A 38 1.78 9.59 -34.99
CA SER A 38 3.04 10.28 -34.67
C SER A 38 3.38 11.32 -35.73
N PRO A 39 3.92 12.49 -35.35
CA PRO A 39 4.81 13.26 -36.20
C PRO A 39 6.25 13.16 -35.68
N GLY A 40 7.14 12.67 -36.54
CA GLY A 40 8.57 12.89 -36.40
C GLY A 40 8.91 14.37 -36.58
N SER A 41 9.97 14.80 -35.91
CA SER A 41 10.72 15.99 -36.30
C SER A 41 12.19 15.77 -36.02
N SER A 42 12.96 16.07 -37.06
CA SER A 42 14.40 15.87 -37.19
C SER A 42 15.18 17.08 -36.65
N THR A 43 16.46 16.83 -36.34
CA THR A 43 17.59 17.75 -36.56
C THR A 43 17.65 19.03 -35.71
N LYS A 44 18.65 19.16 -34.83
CA LYS A 44 19.97 19.75 -35.17
C LYS A 44 20.89 19.82 -33.94
N ALA A 45 22.17 19.59 -34.23
CA ALA A 45 23.30 19.73 -33.34
C ALA A 45 23.41 21.10 -32.67
N ASN A 46 24.02 21.15 -31.48
CA ASN A 46 25.02 22.15 -31.15
C ASN A 46 25.95 21.63 -30.05
N GLY A 47 27.22 21.42 -30.44
CA GLY A 47 28.30 21.27 -29.48
C GLY A 47 28.56 22.59 -28.77
N ARG A 48 28.94 22.50 -27.50
CA ARG A 48 29.79 23.53 -26.89
C ARG A 48 30.74 22.90 -25.87
N THR A 49 32.00 23.04 -26.24
CA THR A 49 33.26 22.74 -25.57
C THR A 49 33.40 23.47 -24.23
N SER A 50 34.14 22.86 -23.30
CA SER A 50 34.94 23.44 -22.20
C SER A 50 34.23 24.41 -21.22
N SER A 51 34.38 24.24 -19.91
CA SER A 51 35.67 24.49 -19.27
C SER A 51 35.72 23.93 -17.85
N ARG A 52 36.85 23.28 -17.54
CA ARG A 52 37.33 23.04 -16.18
C ARG A 52 37.51 24.38 -15.49
N THR A 53 37.00 24.53 -14.28
CA THR A 53 37.56 25.49 -13.31
C THR A 53 37.94 24.71 -12.06
N SER A 54 39.22 24.43 -12.00
CA SER A 54 39.97 24.03 -10.82
C SER A 54 40.60 25.28 -10.20
N CYS A 55 40.98 25.17 -8.92
CA CYS A 55 41.74 26.09 -8.06
C CYS A 55 40.84 27.12 -7.32
N ALA A 56 40.92 27.31 -6.00
CA ALA A 56 42.05 27.13 -5.10
C ALA A 56 41.60 26.79 -3.65
N ARG A 57 42.38 25.93 -2.98
CA ARG A 57 42.41 25.73 -1.52
C ARG A 57 43.47 26.67 -0.91
N PRO A 58 43.21 27.36 0.21
CA PRO A 58 44.26 28.05 0.95
C PRO A 58 45.09 27.06 1.81
N PRO A 59 46.31 27.48 2.21
CA PRO A 59 47.34 26.61 2.78
C PRO A 59 47.21 26.34 4.29
N ILE A 60 47.92 25.29 4.64
CA ILE A 60 48.13 24.67 5.96
C ILE A 60 48.96 25.61 6.84
N ALA A 61 48.56 25.77 8.11
CA ALA A 61 49.45 26.24 9.18
C ALA A 61 49.47 25.18 10.29
N ASP A 62 50.67 24.62 10.46
CA ASP A 62 51.06 23.62 11.45
C ASP A 62 51.31 24.21 12.84
N ARG A 63 51.37 23.28 13.81
CA ARG A 63 52.06 23.24 15.13
C ARG A 63 51.16 23.42 16.36
N ALA A 64 50.71 22.35 17.02
CA ALA A 64 51.39 21.40 17.94
C ALA A 64 51.19 21.80 19.43
N PRO A 65 51.59 20.96 20.42
CA PRO A 65 50.70 20.14 21.24
C PRO A 65 50.61 20.62 22.70
N THR A 66 49.54 20.28 23.43
CA THR A 66 49.61 20.34 24.90
C THR A 66 48.84 19.20 25.55
N LEU A 67 49.54 18.53 26.46
CA LEU A 67 49.10 17.47 27.33
C LEU A 67 47.96 17.89 28.27
N ALA A 68 47.31 16.85 28.81
CA ALA A 68 46.64 16.77 30.10
C ALA A 68 45.11 16.89 30.07
N GLY A 69 44.45 15.83 30.56
CA GLY A 69 43.06 15.89 30.97
C GLY A 69 42.28 14.59 30.78
N THR A 70 42.66 13.54 31.49
CA THR A 70 41.75 12.42 31.79
C THR A 70 40.48 12.93 32.47
N ALA A 71 39.34 12.77 31.82
CA ALA A 71 38.04 12.62 32.45
C ALA A 71 37.13 11.84 31.48
N LEU A 72 37.23 10.50 31.50
CA LEU A 72 36.16 9.66 30.93
C LEU A 72 34.91 9.86 31.80
N LEU A 73 34.12 10.87 31.48
CA LEU A 73 32.75 10.96 31.99
C LEU A 73 31.91 10.03 31.10
N ALA A 74 31.72 8.80 31.56
CA ALA A 74 30.80 7.86 30.94
C ALA A 74 29.37 8.40 31.09
N LEU A 75 28.88 9.14 30.10
CA LEU A 75 27.45 9.42 29.98
C LEU A 75 26.76 8.11 29.65
N THR A 76 26.22 7.44 30.67
CA THR A 76 25.18 6.44 30.49
C THR A 76 23.95 7.14 29.93
N ALA A 77 23.89 7.30 28.62
CA ALA A 77 22.65 7.67 27.93
C ALA A 77 21.69 6.50 28.11
N THR A 78 20.82 6.57 29.11
CA THR A 78 19.61 5.77 29.15
C THR A 78 18.75 6.20 27.97
N VAL A 79 18.90 5.49 26.85
CA VAL A 79 17.95 5.59 25.74
C VAL A 79 16.65 5.01 26.29
N PRO A 80 15.55 5.79 26.43
CA PRO A 80 14.27 5.17 26.68
C PRO A 80 14.01 4.23 25.52
N GLY A 81 13.94 2.93 25.81
CA GLY A 81 13.43 1.96 24.85
C GLY A 81 12.06 2.45 24.40
N GLN A 82 11.89 2.64 23.09
CA GLN A 82 10.58 2.96 22.53
C GLN A 82 9.66 1.79 22.86
N ALA A 83 8.91 1.94 23.94
CA ALA A 83 7.74 1.12 24.19
C ALA A 83 6.81 1.39 23.01
N SER A 84 6.63 0.39 22.14
CA SER A 84 5.62 0.42 21.10
C SER A 84 4.31 0.83 21.77
N ALA A 85 3.80 2.00 21.43
CA ALA A 85 2.55 2.48 21.95
C ALA A 85 1.44 1.53 21.48
N ALA A 86 1.06 0.59 22.33
CA ALA A 86 -0.20 -0.11 22.24
C ALA A 86 -1.30 0.93 22.48
N GLY A 87 -1.75 1.57 21.39
CA GLY A 87 -2.74 2.63 21.48
C GLY A 87 -3.25 3.22 20.18
N ASN A 88 -2.69 2.88 19.01
CA ASN A 88 -3.13 3.54 17.78
C ASN A 88 -3.12 2.66 16.53
N THR A 89 -3.28 1.34 16.65
CA THR A 89 -3.47 0.49 15.46
C THR A 89 -4.89 0.68 14.93
N ALA A 90 -5.01 1.04 13.66
CA ALA A 90 -6.27 1.04 12.95
C ALA A 90 -6.26 -0.07 11.90
N TYR A 91 -7.43 -0.66 11.65
CA TYR A 91 -7.59 -1.77 10.72
C TYR A 91 -8.47 -1.35 9.57
N PHE A 92 -8.07 -1.68 8.35
CA PHE A 92 -8.81 -1.35 7.15
C PHE A 92 -9.05 -2.59 6.32
N THR A 93 -10.25 -2.73 5.76
CA THR A 93 -10.51 -3.76 4.76
C THR A 93 -10.02 -3.26 3.41
N MET A 94 -9.12 -4.01 2.80
CA MET A 94 -8.79 -3.95 1.38
C MET A 94 -9.60 -5.03 0.64
N ARG A 95 -10.12 -4.71 -0.54
CA ARG A 95 -10.70 -5.70 -1.46
C ARG A 95 -10.11 -5.54 -2.85
N ASP A 96 -9.71 -6.65 -3.46
CA ASP A 96 -9.09 -6.66 -4.79
C ASP A 96 -10.04 -7.16 -5.89
N ILE A 97 -9.54 -7.31 -7.12
CA ILE A 97 -10.35 -7.73 -8.28
C ILE A 97 -10.97 -9.12 -8.13
N THR A 98 -10.42 -9.97 -7.27
CA THR A 98 -10.96 -11.31 -7.00
C THR A 98 -12.17 -11.26 -6.06
N GLY A 99 -12.45 -10.11 -5.44
CA GLY A 99 -13.48 -9.96 -4.41
C GLY A 99 -13.02 -10.37 -3.00
N SER A 100 -11.76 -10.81 -2.86
CA SER A 100 -11.16 -11.22 -1.59
C SER A 100 -10.98 -10.03 -0.64
N ASN A 101 -11.43 -10.18 0.61
CA ASN A 101 -11.19 -9.21 1.66
C ASN A 101 -9.86 -9.51 2.36
N PHE A 102 -9.06 -8.48 2.58
CA PHE A 102 -7.79 -8.52 3.28
C PHE A 102 -7.75 -7.38 4.31
N THR A 103 -7.52 -7.69 5.57
CA THR A 103 -7.45 -6.68 6.65
C THR A 103 -6.02 -6.19 6.80
N VAL A 104 -5.84 -4.89 6.60
CA VAL A 104 -4.57 -4.18 6.72
C VAL A 104 -4.52 -3.51 8.10
N ALA A 105 -3.51 -3.84 8.90
CA ALA A 105 -3.23 -3.15 10.16
C ALA A 105 -2.23 -2.02 9.90
N ILE A 106 -2.53 -0.82 10.38
CA ILE A 106 -1.68 0.38 10.22
C ILE A 106 -1.42 0.96 11.60
N THR A 107 -0.15 1.25 11.91
CA THR A 107 0.31 1.77 13.21
C THR A 107 0.74 3.22 13.16
N ASN A 108 1.22 3.69 12.01
CA ASN A 108 1.68 5.07 11.82
C ASN A 108 0.47 6.04 11.75
N PRO A 109 0.39 7.07 12.61
CA PRO A 109 -0.78 7.97 12.68
C PRO A 109 -1.01 8.79 11.40
N ASP A 110 0.05 9.15 10.66
CA ASP A 110 -0.08 9.87 9.39
C ASP A 110 -0.60 8.94 8.30
N THR A 111 -0.10 7.70 8.24
CA THR A 111 -0.61 6.67 7.31
C THR A 111 -2.07 6.32 7.62
N ILE A 112 -2.47 6.28 8.89
CA ILE A 112 -3.87 6.04 9.29
C ILE A 112 -4.76 7.19 8.79
N ARG A 113 -4.31 8.45 8.94
CA ARG A 113 -5.06 9.61 8.43
C ARG A 113 -5.23 9.52 6.91
N GLU A 114 -4.16 9.23 6.18
CA GLU A 114 -4.25 9.06 4.72
C GLU A 114 -5.18 7.90 4.33
N ALA A 115 -5.14 6.77 5.05
CA ALA A 115 -6.04 5.64 4.81
C ALA A 115 -7.52 6.03 4.98
N ARG A 116 -7.83 6.84 6.00
CA ARG A 116 -9.19 7.37 6.22
C ARG A 116 -9.60 8.33 5.11
N ASP A 117 -8.70 9.19 4.67
CA ASP A 117 -8.95 10.12 3.57
C ASP A 117 -9.25 9.36 2.28
N ILE A 118 -8.47 8.31 1.96
CA ILE A 118 -8.70 7.42 0.81
C ILE A 118 -10.08 6.75 0.88
N VAL A 119 -10.47 6.23 2.06
CA VAL A 119 -11.78 5.59 2.25
C VAL A 119 -12.91 6.61 2.09
N ALA A 120 -12.74 7.84 2.60
CA ALA A 120 -13.75 8.88 2.53
C ALA A 120 -13.92 9.46 1.12
N SER A 121 -12.82 9.63 0.38
CA SER A 121 -12.86 10.15 -0.99
C SER A 121 -13.21 9.08 -2.03
N GLY A 122 -12.93 7.81 -1.73
CA GLY A 122 -12.99 6.71 -2.70
C GLY A 122 -11.79 6.67 -3.65
N ASP A 123 -10.68 7.32 -3.29
CA ASP A 123 -9.48 7.36 -4.12
C ASP A 123 -8.90 5.97 -4.37
N ARG A 124 -8.29 5.81 -5.55
CA ARG A 124 -7.77 4.52 -6.03
C ARG A 124 -6.27 4.37 -5.82
N LYS A 125 -5.78 4.67 -4.63
CA LYS A 125 -4.36 4.48 -4.29
C LYS A 125 -4.01 3.01 -4.10
N ILE A 126 -2.84 2.64 -4.57
CA ILE A 126 -2.24 1.30 -4.42
C ILE A 126 -1.61 1.24 -3.03
N ILE A 127 -1.93 0.20 -2.27
CA ILE A 127 -1.27 -0.10 -1.01
C ILE A 127 0.05 -0.79 -1.32
N ILE A 128 1.15 -0.26 -0.82
CA ILE A 128 2.49 -0.83 -0.97
C ILE A 128 3.05 -1.10 0.41
N GLY A 129 3.67 -2.27 0.59
CA GLY A 129 4.39 -2.59 1.81
C GLY A 129 5.09 -3.93 1.70
N ARG A 130 5.82 -4.30 2.75
CA ARG A 130 6.35 -5.65 2.89
C ARG A 130 5.32 -6.56 3.52
N ILE A 131 5.26 -7.81 3.09
CA ILE A 131 4.46 -8.84 3.77
C ILE A 131 5.27 -9.55 4.85
N VAL A 132 4.56 -10.06 5.85
CA VAL A 132 5.04 -11.02 6.85
C VAL A 132 4.35 -12.35 6.57
N LYS A 133 5.13 -13.41 6.36
CA LYS A 133 4.66 -14.77 6.03
C LYS A 133 4.20 -15.52 7.29
N SER A 134 3.20 -14.96 7.96
CA SER A 134 2.53 -15.58 9.10
C SER A 134 1.09 -15.08 9.23
N ALA A 135 0.19 -15.94 9.65
CA ALA A 135 -1.19 -15.57 9.95
C ALA A 135 -1.26 -14.47 11.03
N ALA A 136 -2.23 -13.58 10.88
CA ALA A 136 -2.59 -12.61 11.92
C ALA A 136 -4.06 -12.79 12.27
N ALA A 137 -4.40 -12.76 13.57
CA ALA A 137 -5.77 -13.00 14.05
C ALA A 137 -6.80 -12.03 13.44
N TYR A 138 -6.40 -10.79 13.14
CA TYR A 138 -7.26 -9.79 12.50
C TYR A 138 -7.45 -10.00 11.00
N ASN A 139 -6.66 -10.88 10.36
CA ASN A 139 -6.61 -11.11 8.92
C ASN A 139 -6.90 -12.57 8.50
N ALA A 140 -7.70 -13.30 9.28
CA ALA A 140 -8.28 -14.55 8.79
C ALA A 140 -9.05 -14.24 7.50
N PRO A 141 -8.86 -14.96 6.37
CA PRO A 141 -8.37 -16.34 6.18
C PRO A 141 -6.90 -16.52 5.72
N TRP A 142 -6.05 -15.49 5.79
CA TRP A 142 -4.74 -15.51 5.11
C TRP A 142 -3.58 -15.88 6.04
N ASP A 143 -2.59 -16.61 5.53
CA ASP A 143 -1.36 -16.95 6.25
C ASP A 143 -0.26 -15.88 6.11
N PHE A 144 -0.65 -14.67 5.69
CA PHE A 144 0.21 -13.50 5.64
C PHE A 144 -0.53 -12.20 5.97
N HIS A 145 0.24 -11.16 6.28
CA HIS A 145 -0.26 -9.80 6.50
C HIS A 145 0.78 -8.77 6.07
N TYR A 146 0.38 -7.52 5.84
CA TYR A 146 1.36 -6.43 5.69
C TYR A 146 2.10 -6.18 6.99
N ASN A 147 3.41 -5.93 6.92
CA ASN A 147 4.17 -5.33 7.99
C ASN A 147 3.67 -3.88 8.19
N PRO A 148 3.03 -3.56 9.33
CA PRO A 148 2.41 -2.25 9.56
C PRO A 148 3.35 -1.06 9.40
N ASP A 149 4.64 -1.25 9.66
CA ASP A 149 5.65 -0.19 9.64
C ASP A 149 6.16 0.15 8.23
N THR A 150 5.72 -0.61 7.22
CA THR A 150 6.19 -0.46 5.83
C THR A 150 5.12 0.04 4.86
N ILE A 151 3.90 0.27 5.36
CA ILE A 151 2.75 0.59 4.54
C ILE A 151 2.83 2.03 4.03
N GLN A 152 2.63 2.18 2.73
CA GLN A 152 2.54 3.45 2.02
C GLN A 152 1.45 3.36 0.94
N PHE A 153 0.97 4.52 0.47
CA PHE A 153 0.01 4.62 -0.61
C PHE A 153 0.64 5.30 -1.82
N ALA A 154 0.40 4.78 -3.02
CA ALA A 154 0.95 5.31 -4.26
C ALA A 154 -0.10 5.40 -5.36
N ASP A 155 0.06 6.34 -6.28
CA ASP A 155 -0.80 6.47 -7.46
C ASP A 155 -0.43 5.49 -8.58
N GLN A 156 0.79 4.97 -8.54
CA GLN A 156 1.33 4.00 -9.51
C GLN A 156 2.18 2.97 -8.78
N GLY A 157 2.12 1.72 -9.24
CA GLY A 157 2.89 0.63 -8.65
C GLY A 157 4.14 0.29 -9.47
N ILE A 158 4.97 -0.58 -8.91
CA ILE A 158 6.14 -1.15 -9.58
C ILE A 158 5.73 -2.52 -10.14
N GLU A 159 6.09 -2.82 -11.39
CA GLU A 159 5.56 -3.99 -12.12
C GLU A 159 5.80 -5.33 -11.41
N VAL A 160 6.84 -5.45 -10.58
CA VAL A 160 7.27 -6.73 -9.99
C VAL A 160 6.58 -7.06 -8.66
N CYS A 161 5.88 -6.10 -8.03
CA CYS A 161 5.22 -6.33 -6.74
C CYS A 161 3.71 -6.60 -6.84
N ASP A 162 3.13 -6.61 -8.04
CA ASP A 162 1.68 -6.82 -8.21
C ASP A 162 1.30 -8.30 -8.18
N ALA A 163 0.33 -8.61 -7.34
CA ALA A 163 -0.30 -9.92 -7.23
C ALA A 163 -1.65 -9.77 -6.50
N THR A 164 -2.63 -10.60 -6.87
CA THR A 164 -3.89 -10.66 -6.12
C THR A 164 -3.69 -11.39 -4.79
N THR A 165 -4.57 -11.13 -3.82
CA THR A 165 -4.49 -11.72 -2.48
C THR A 165 -4.45 -13.25 -2.51
N PRO A 166 -5.33 -13.95 -3.25
CA PRO A 166 -5.26 -15.41 -3.34
C PRO A 166 -3.98 -15.91 -4.02
N TYR A 167 -3.46 -15.17 -5.01
CA TYR A 167 -2.23 -15.57 -5.68
C TYR A 167 -1.01 -15.47 -4.74
N VAL A 168 -0.97 -14.46 -3.87
CA VAL A 168 0.06 -14.38 -2.83
C VAL A 168 -0.05 -15.53 -1.84
N GLU A 169 -1.27 -15.91 -1.44
CA GLU A 169 -1.50 -17.05 -0.55
C GLU A 169 -1.01 -18.36 -1.19
N ASP A 170 -1.42 -18.64 -2.43
CA ASP A 170 -1.09 -19.87 -3.15
C ASP A 170 0.41 -20.03 -3.43
N HIS A 171 1.14 -18.91 -3.51
CA HIS A 171 2.59 -18.85 -3.78
C HIS A 171 3.39 -18.25 -2.62
N LEU A 172 2.85 -18.33 -1.40
CA LEU A 172 3.43 -17.64 -0.25
C LEU A 172 4.84 -18.15 0.06
N ASP A 173 5.12 -19.44 -0.15
CA ASP A 173 6.42 -20.06 0.06
C ASP A 173 7.51 -19.50 -0.87
N GLU A 174 7.16 -19.17 -2.12
CA GLU A 174 8.04 -18.53 -3.11
C GLU A 174 8.29 -17.04 -2.85
N ALA A 175 7.41 -16.38 -2.08
CA ALA A 175 7.48 -14.95 -1.82
C ALA A 175 8.79 -14.56 -1.10
N GLY A 176 9.43 -13.50 -1.61
CA GLY A 176 10.73 -12.99 -1.16
C GLY A 176 11.88 -13.33 -2.10
N GLY A 177 11.67 -14.32 -3.00
CA GLY A 177 12.61 -14.70 -4.07
C GLY A 177 12.32 -13.96 -5.38
N ALA A 178 12.13 -14.72 -6.47
CA ALA A 178 11.73 -14.14 -7.76
C ALA A 178 10.27 -13.62 -7.72
N PHE A 179 9.41 -14.31 -6.97
CA PHE A 179 8.07 -13.83 -6.64
C PHE A 179 8.15 -12.87 -5.44
N LEU A 180 7.57 -11.67 -5.59
CA LEU A 180 7.62 -10.57 -4.62
C LEU A 180 9.04 -10.36 -4.04
N PRO A 181 10.03 -9.92 -4.84
CA PRO A 181 11.40 -9.75 -4.38
C PRO A 181 11.49 -8.87 -3.14
N GLY A 182 12.16 -9.36 -2.10
CA GLY A 182 12.27 -8.65 -0.82
C GLY A 182 10.94 -8.54 -0.04
N LEU A 183 9.94 -9.36 -0.37
CA LEU A 183 8.60 -9.39 0.22
C LEU A 183 7.78 -8.14 -0.05
N TYR A 184 8.14 -7.33 -1.05
CA TYR A 184 7.34 -6.17 -1.44
C TYR A 184 6.10 -6.60 -2.21
N TRP A 185 4.94 -6.16 -1.74
CA TRP A 185 3.65 -6.42 -2.35
C TRP A 185 2.90 -5.12 -2.58
N CYS A 186 2.40 -4.94 -3.80
CA CYS A 186 1.61 -3.80 -4.23
C CYS A 186 0.40 -4.28 -5.03
N ASN A 187 -0.70 -4.64 -4.36
CA ASN A 187 -1.89 -5.11 -5.06
C ASN A 187 -2.53 -3.96 -5.86
N TRP A 188 -2.31 -3.90 -7.18
CA TRP A 188 -2.76 -2.80 -8.05
C TRP A 188 -4.27 -2.70 -8.13
N THR A 189 -4.95 -3.82 -7.94
CA THR A 189 -6.41 -3.91 -7.95
C THR A 189 -7.02 -3.75 -6.56
N GLY A 190 -6.21 -3.82 -5.51
CA GLY A 190 -6.62 -3.67 -4.12
C GLY A 190 -7.12 -2.26 -3.82
N ARG A 191 -8.28 -2.16 -3.16
CA ARG A 191 -8.88 -0.89 -2.76
C ARG A 191 -9.23 -0.93 -1.28
N LEU A 192 -8.88 0.12 -0.54
CA LEU A 192 -9.42 0.31 0.80
C LEU A 192 -10.91 0.66 0.70
N ILE A 193 -11.74 -0.08 1.43
CA ILE A 193 -13.20 0.07 1.36
C ILE A 193 -13.83 0.53 2.68
N ALA A 194 -13.18 0.26 3.82
CA ALA A 194 -13.69 0.64 5.13
C ALA A 194 -12.61 0.53 6.22
N GLU A 195 -12.67 1.39 7.23
CA GLU A 195 -12.06 1.14 8.54
C GLU A 195 -12.94 0.15 9.34
N VAL A 196 -12.34 -0.78 10.07
CA VAL A 196 -13.03 -1.83 10.83
C VAL A 196 -12.51 -1.92 12.27
N SER A 197 -13.36 -2.35 13.20
CA SER A 197 -12.97 -2.66 14.58
C SER A 197 -12.49 -4.11 14.69
N ARG A 198 -11.39 -4.35 15.41
CA ARG A 198 -10.78 -5.69 15.63
C ARG A 198 -10.38 -5.86 17.08
#